data_AF-A0A533U7Q5-F1
#
_entry.id   AF-A0A533U7Q5-F1
#
_cell.length_a   1.000
_cell.length_b   1.000
_cell.length_c   1.000
_cell.angle_alpha   90.00
_cell.angle_beta   90.00
_cell.angle_gamma   90.00
#
_symmetry.space_group_name_H-M   'P 1'
#
loop_
_entity.id
_entity.type
_entity.pdbx_description
1 polymer ?
#
loop_
_entity_poly.entity_id
_entity_poly.type
_entity_poly.pdbx_seq_one_letter_code
_entity_poly.pdbx_strand_id
1 'polypeptide(L)' 'MNAAELEGLTRIKVKPVESKERKKAYSIEYLNQPFYKDLWHTILSQKLACERLLIKTSDKHERNVIEKETLILNLILDLL' A
#
# COMPACT_ATOMS: atom_id res chain seq x y z
N MET A 1 -17.51 19.14 -1.33
CA MET A 1 -17.86 18.36 -2.53
C MET A 1 -19.26 17.82 -2.32
N ASN A 2 -20.19 18.24 -3.17
CA ASN A 2 -21.60 17.81 -3.09
C ASN A 2 -21.81 16.56 -3.93
N ALA A 3 -22.67 15.64 -3.47
CA ALA A 3 -22.96 14.37 -4.15
C ALA A 3 -23.40 14.53 -5.62
N ALA A 4 -23.98 15.69 -5.97
CA ALA A 4 -24.36 16.03 -7.33
C ALA A 4 -23.17 16.19 -8.30
N GLU A 5 -21.99 16.58 -7.81
CA GLU A 5 -20.76 16.69 -8.62
C GLU A 5 -20.23 15.29 -8.99
N LEU A 6 -20.46 14.29 -8.13
CA LEU A 6 -20.10 12.89 -8.40
C LEU A 6 -21.04 12.22 -9.40
N GLU A 7 -22.33 12.55 -9.37
CA GLU A 7 -23.30 12.02 -10.35
C GLU A 7 -23.09 12.57 -11.78
N GLY A 8 -22.44 13.72 -11.92
CA GLY A 8 -22.07 14.27 -13.22
C GLY A 8 -21.03 13.43 -13.97
N LEU A 9 -20.10 12.80 -13.24
CA LEU A 9 -19.01 12.00 -13.81
C LEU A 9 -19.46 10.62 -14.30
N THR A 10 -20.57 10.09 -13.80
CA THR A 10 -21.10 8.76 -14.17
C THR A 10 -21.94 8.75 -15.44
N ARG A 11 -22.31 9.92 -15.99
CA ARG A 11 -23.22 10.04 -17.15
C ARG A 11 -22.54 10.16 -18.52
N ILE A 12 -21.21 10.00 -18.60
CA ILE A 12 -20.53 9.89 -19.89
C ILE A 12 -20.84 8.51 -20.47
N LYS A 13 -21.89 8.43 -21.30
CA LYS A 13 -22.28 7.22 -22.04
C LYS A 13 -21.14 6.79 -22.96
N VAL A 14 -20.37 5.80 -22.53
CA VAL A 14 -19.40 5.09 -23.36
C VAL A 14 -20.17 4.14 -24.29
N LYS A 15 -20.09 4.36 -25.61
CA LYS A 15 -20.63 3.43 -26.62
C LYS A 15 -19.95 2.05 -26.46
N PRO A 16 -20.68 0.94 -26.68
CA PRO A 16 -20.10 -0.39 -26.53
C PRO A 16 -19.17 -0.65 -27.72
N VAL A 17 -17.86 -0.45 -27.50
CA VAL A 17 -16.83 -0.95 -28.41
C VAL A 17 -16.65 -2.43 -28.10
N GLU A 18 -16.78 -3.26 -29.14
CA GLU A 18 -16.65 -4.71 -29.11
C GLU A 18 -15.44 -5.16 -28.27
N SER A 19 -15.70 -6.17 -27.44
CA SER A 19 -14.78 -6.69 -26.44
C SER A 19 -13.52 -7.29 -27.07
N LYS A 20 -12.51 -6.45 -27.28
CA LYS A 20 -11.12 -6.91 -27.14
C LYS A 20 -10.84 -6.98 -25.65
N GLU A 21 -10.50 -8.18 -25.18
CA GLU A 21 -10.08 -8.51 -23.82
C GLU A 21 -9.60 -7.27 -23.08
N ARG A 22 -10.43 -6.78 -22.14
CA ARG A 22 -10.01 -5.74 -21.20
C ARG A 22 -8.90 -6.37 -20.37
N LYS A 23 -7.64 -6.27 -20.84
CA LYS A 23 -6.48 -6.38 -19.97
C LYS A 23 -6.79 -5.52 -18.75
N LYS A 24 -6.62 -6.11 -17.57
CA LYS A 24 -6.87 -5.50 -16.26
C LYS A 24 -5.98 -4.25 -16.07
N ALA A 25 -6.22 -3.19 -16.82
CA ALA A 25 -5.44 -1.95 -16.81
C ALA A 25 -5.75 -1.12 -15.55
N TYR A 26 -6.90 -1.37 -14.93
CA TYR A 26 -7.34 -0.67 -13.73
C TYR A 26 -6.51 -0.96 -12.47
N SER A 27 -5.60 -1.94 -12.45
CA SER A 27 -4.79 -2.22 -11.25
C SER A 27 -3.38 -1.63 -11.28
N ILE A 28 -2.85 -1.25 -12.46
CA ILE A 28 -1.45 -0.83 -12.60
C ILE A 28 -1.28 0.67 -12.29
N GLU A 29 -2.28 1.50 -12.61
CA GLU A 29 -2.19 2.96 -12.40
C GLU A 29 -2.24 3.38 -10.92
N TYR A 30 -2.95 2.62 -10.07
CA TYR A 30 -3.04 2.95 -8.64
C TYR A 30 -1.76 2.64 -7.88
N LEU A 31 -1.07 1.53 -8.19
CA LEU A 31 0.16 1.13 -7.49
C LEU A 31 1.32 2.11 -7.73
N ASN A 32 1.33 2.82 -8.86
CA ASN A 32 2.32 3.84 -9.17
C ASN A 32 1.98 5.23 -8.61
N GLN A 33 0.90 5.36 -7.82
CA GLN A 33 0.59 6.64 -7.20
C GLN A 33 1.64 7.01 -6.14
N PRO A 34 1.99 8.31 -6.01
CA PRO A 34 2.93 8.79 -5.01
C PRO A 34 2.62 8.29 -3.59
N PHE A 35 1.33 8.20 -3.25
CA PHE A 35 0.87 7.68 -1.97
C PHE A 35 1.43 6.28 -1.63
N TYR A 36 1.30 5.31 -2.54
CA TYR A 36 1.77 3.93 -2.27
C TYR A 36 3.29 3.87 -2.22
N LYS A 37 3.97 4.67 -3.04
CA LYS A 37 5.43 4.79 -2.99
C LYS A 37 5.91 5.37 -1.66
N ASP A 38 5.30 6.44 -1.20
CA ASP A 38 5.65 7.09 0.07
C ASP A 38 5.33 6.19 1.27
N LEU A 39 4.20 5.47 1.20
CA LEU A 39 3.83 4.47 2.20
C LEU A 39 4.86 3.33 2.23
N TRP A 40 5.21 2.75 1.08
CA TRP A 40 6.23 1.70 0.99
C TRP A 40 7.57 2.16 1.58
N HIS A 41 8.04 3.37 1.24
CA HIS A 41 9.27 3.92 1.80
C HIS A 41 9.18 4.13 3.32
N THR A 42 8.05 4.58 3.83
CA THR A 42 7.82 4.81 5.26
C THR A 42 7.88 3.48 6.03
N ILE A 43 7.15 2.47 5.56
CA ILE A 43 7.13 1.13 6.18
C ILE A 43 8.50 0.49 6.12
N LEU A 44 9.22 0.60 4.99
CA LEU A 44 10.59 0.10 4.87
C LEU A 44 11.54 0.78 5.86
N SER A 45 11.44 2.10 6.02
CA SER A 45 12.27 2.85 6.97
C SER A 45 12.02 2.41 8.41
N GLN A 46 10.75 2.19 8.79
CA GLN A 46 10.38 1.66 10.10
C GLN A 46 10.93 0.25 10.32
N LYS A 47 10.81 -0.63 9.33
CA LYS A 47 11.36 -1.98 9.40
C LYS A 47 12.87 -1.96 9.66
N LEU A 48 13.62 -1.16 8.91
CA LEU A 48 15.06 -1.01 9.10
C LEU A 48 15.39 -0.42 10.48
N ALA A 49 14.53 0.44 11.04
CA ALA A 49 14.68 0.92 12.41
C ALA A 49 14.48 -0.21 13.43
N CYS A 50 13.46 -1.05 13.27
CA CYS A 50 13.22 -2.23 14.11
C CYS A 50 14.40 -3.22 14.05
N GLU A 51 14.92 -3.52 12.87
CA GLU A 51 16.09 -4.41 12.70
C GLU A 51 17.33 -3.86 13.42
N ARG A 52 17.59 -2.54 13.30
CA ARG A 52 18.68 -1.88 14.03
C ARG A 52 18.46 -1.88 15.54
N LEU A 53 17.22 -1.73 15.98
CA LEU A 53 16.86 -1.76 17.40
C LEU A 53 17.08 -3.17 17.96
N LEU A 54 16.65 -4.20 17.23
CA LEU A 54 16.81 -5.61 17.62
C LEU A 54 18.27 -6.02 17.85
N ILE A 55 19.21 -5.44 17.09
CA ILE A 55 20.66 -5.68 17.29
C ILE A 55 21.12 -5.14 18.66
N LYS A 56 20.53 -4.04 19.13
CA LYS A 56 20.94 -3.33 20.35
C LYS A 56 20.19 -3.80 21.60
N THR A 57 19.03 -4.44 21.44
CA THR A 57 18.19 -4.87 22.55
C THR A 57 18.62 -6.22 23.09
N SER A 58 18.95 -6.27 24.38
CA SER A 58 19.29 -7.49 25.12
C SER A 58 18.10 -8.11 25.86
N ASP A 59 17.11 -7.30 26.28
CA ASP A 59 15.95 -7.79 27.00
C ASP A 59 15.07 -8.69 26.12
N LYS A 60 14.73 -9.88 26.62
CA LYS A 60 13.99 -10.90 25.86
C LYS A 60 12.58 -10.46 25.53
N HIS A 61 11.90 -9.73 26.41
CA HIS A 61 10.54 -9.28 26.20
C HIS A 61 10.49 -8.19 25.14
N GLU A 62 11.35 -7.19 25.25
CA GLU A 62 11.49 -6.11 24.26
C GLU A 62 11.87 -6.67 22.88
N ARG A 63 12.81 -7.61 22.82
CA ARG A 63 13.16 -8.30 21.55
C ARG A 63 11.96 -8.94 20.88
N ASN A 64 11.13 -9.67 21.63
CA ASN A 64 9.92 -10.31 21.09
C ASN A 64 8.91 -9.29 20.55
N VAL A 65 8.77 -8.13 21.21
CA VAL A 65 7.92 -7.03 20.71
C VAL A 65 8.46 -6.51 19.38
N ILE A 66 9.77 -6.24 19.30
CA ILE A 66 10.43 -5.74 18.08
C ILE A 66 10.32 -6.76 16.93
N GLU A 67 10.49 -8.05 17.22
CA GLU A 67 10.37 -9.14 16.23
C GLU A 67 8.94 -9.24 15.69
N LYS A 68 7.91 -9.10 16.54
CA LYS A 68 6.51 -9.06 16.11
C LYS A 68 6.19 -7.84 15.24
N GLU A 69 6.67 -6.67 15.63
CA GLU A 69 6.48 -5.45 14.83
C GLU A 69 7.17 -5.57 13.47
N THR A 70 8.39 -6.11 13.44
CA THR A 70 9.12 -6.40 12.19
C THR A 70 8.34 -7.37 11.29
N LEU A 71 7.70 -8.40 11.87
CA LEU A 71 6.85 -9.33 11.12
C LEU A 71 5.63 -8.62 10.50
N ILE A 72 4.95 -7.76 11.27
CA ILE A 72 3.81 -6.98 10.77
C ILE A 72 4.23 -6.06 9.62
N LEU A 73 5.37 -5.36 9.76
CA LEU A 73 5.88 -4.47 8.71
C LEU A 73 6.25 -5.24 7.43
N ASN A 74 6.80 -6.46 7.55
CA ASN A 74 7.01 -7.33 6.39
C ASN A 74 5.70 -7.68 5.69
N LEU A 75 4.67 -8.08 6.45
CA LEU A 75 3.36 -8.40 5.88
C LEU A 75 2.72 -7.20 5.17
N ILE A 76 2.90 -5.99 5.70
CA ILE A 76 2.42 -4.76 5.04
C ILE A 76 3.17 -4.54 3.72
N LEU A 77 4.50 -4.70 3.71
CA LEU A 77 5.30 -4.54 2.49
C LEU A 77 4.93 -5.58 1.42
N ASP A 78 4.61 -6.81 1.81
CA ASP A 78 4.19 -7.87 0.87
C ASP A 78 2.81 -7.59 0.24
N LEU A 79 2.00 -6.73 0.86
CA LEU A 79 0.67 -6.33 0.39
C LEU A 79 0.67 -5.06 -0.46
N LEU A 80 1.76 -4.27 -0.42
CA LEU A 80 1.93 -3.02 -1.18
C LEU A 80 2.59 -3.29 -2.54
#